data_AF-A0A2E7M9I7-F1
#
_entry.id   AF-A0A2E7M9I7-F1
#
_cell.length_a   1.000
_cell.length_b   1.000
_cell.length_c   1.000
_cell.angle_alpha   90.00
_cell.angle_beta   90.00
_cell.angle_gamma   90.00
#
_symmetry.space_group_name_H-M   'P 1'
#
loop_
_entity.id
_entity.type
_entity.pdbx_description
1 polymer ?
#
loop_
_entity_poly.entity_id
_entity_poly.type
_entity_poly.pdbx_seq_one_letter_code
_entity_poly.pdbx_strand_id
1 'polypeptide(L)'
;MKLLAISDLHVRHKANREAVLSMGARPEDWLLLVGDLGDNEKDLRFVFETLEPRFKQLVWVPGNHELWTKAGSERRGVAHYEHLIEVCREYGVLTPEDPYPLWEGEGGPCYIAPLFLLYDYTFCPDGMDKKQALAWAAEHRVVCTDEFYLSPSPHATREAWCHDRLRVTEERLAQLPPDVPTVLVNHFQLRLDLVRLPRVPRFCVWCGTRATEDWHIKWRAKAVVSGHLHMRSTDWRDGVRFEEVALGYPRDWKQRRGIDYYIREVLPGSKEPGKWSRQTVWHR
;
A
#
# COMPACT_ATOMS: atom_id res chain seq x y z
N MET A 1 13.40 -17.25 7.06
CA MET A 1 12.91 -16.35 6.00
C MET A 1 11.71 -15.63 6.55
N LYS A 2 11.82 -14.31 6.66
CA LYS A 2 10.78 -13.42 7.16
C LYS A 2 10.13 -12.64 6.02
N LEU A 3 8.93 -12.16 6.28
CA LEU A 3 8.22 -11.25 5.38
C LEU A 3 8.26 -9.86 6.01
N LEU A 4 8.94 -8.94 5.35
CA LEU A 4 9.16 -7.58 5.82
C LEU A 4 8.37 -6.60 4.97
N ALA A 5 8.07 -5.41 5.47
CA ALA A 5 7.35 -4.39 4.71
C ALA A 5 7.77 -2.97 5.05
N ILE A 6 7.69 -2.10 4.05
CA ILE A 6 7.83 -0.65 4.17
C ILE A 6 7.09 0.02 3.00
N SER A 7 6.58 1.23 3.21
CA SER A 7 5.97 2.05 2.17
C SER A 7 6.37 3.51 2.29
N ASP A 8 5.88 4.34 1.36
CA ASP A 8 5.97 5.79 1.46
C ASP A 8 7.43 6.24 1.61
N LEU A 9 8.32 5.65 0.81
CA LEU A 9 9.74 5.99 0.82
C LEU A 9 9.97 7.40 0.27
N HIS A 10 9.13 7.87 -0.66
CA HIS A 10 9.21 9.21 -1.24
C HIS A 10 10.65 9.65 -1.59
N VAL A 11 11.38 8.83 -2.35
CA VAL A 11 12.83 8.99 -2.61
C VAL A 11 13.22 10.23 -3.43
N ARG A 12 12.23 11.02 -3.86
CA ARG A 12 12.44 12.41 -4.31
C ARG A 12 13.09 13.27 -3.22
N HIS A 13 12.85 12.95 -1.94
CA HIS A 13 13.45 13.62 -0.81
C HIS A 13 14.83 13.05 -0.54
N LYS A 14 15.87 13.90 -0.62
CA LYS A 14 17.27 13.52 -0.42
C LYS A 14 17.50 12.65 0.83
N ALA A 15 16.94 13.04 1.97
CA ALA A 15 17.09 12.29 3.23
C ALA A 15 16.52 10.87 3.14
N ASN A 16 15.38 10.68 2.47
CA ASN A 16 14.80 9.35 2.29
C ASN A 16 15.57 8.55 1.23
N ARG A 17 16.06 9.20 0.18
CA ARG A 17 16.95 8.57 -0.82
C ARG A 17 18.22 8.01 -0.19
N GLU A 18 18.87 8.80 0.66
CA GLU A 18 20.03 8.39 1.46
C GLU A 18 19.67 7.26 2.42
N ALA A 19 18.48 7.30 3.02
CA ALA A 19 17.98 6.25 3.88
C ALA A 19 17.86 4.90 3.14
N VAL A 20 17.30 4.89 1.92
CA VAL A 20 17.21 3.68 1.09
C VAL A 20 18.59 3.12 0.76
N LEU A 21 19.57 3.98 0.42
CA LEU A 21 20.96 3.54 0.21
C LEU A 21 21.57 2.88 1.45
N SER A 22 21.17 3.31 2.65
CA SER A 22 21.66 2.77 3.92
C SER A 22 20.94 1.53 4.42
N MET A 23 19.89 1.06 3.74
CA MET A 23 19.07 -0.08 4.20
C MET A 23 19.89 -1.38 4.31
N GLY A 24 19.88 -2.05 5.47
CA GLY A 24 20.68 -3.26 5.67
C GLY A 24 20.24 -4.40 4.74
N ALA A 25 21.21 -5.17 4.23
CA ALA A 25 20.92 -6.37 3.44
C ALA A 25 20.30 -7.48 4.31
N ARG A 26 19.32 -8.19 3.73
CA ARG A 26 18.60 -9.35 4.29
C ARG A 26 18.34 -10.37 3.18
N PRO A 27 19.39 -11.03 2.67
CA PRO A 27 19.32 -11.85 1.46
C PRO A 27 18.41 -13.09 1.59
N GLU A 28 17.99 -13.44 2.81
CA GLU A 28 17.08 -14.56 3.08
C GLU A 28 15.61 -14.14 3.18
N ASP A 29 15.32 -12.83 3.22
CA ASP A 29 14.01 -12.29 3.54
C ASP A 29 13.34 -11.65 2.32
N TRP A 30 12.01 -11.61 2.35
CA TRP A 30 11.19 -10.90 1.35
C TRP A 30 10.88 -9.49 1.85
N LEU A 31 10.81 -8.52 0.94
CA LEU A 31 10.40 -7.14 1.25
C LEU A 31 9.19 -6.72 0.42
N LEU A 32 8.10 -6.38 1.11
CA LEU A 32 6.91 -5.74 0.56
C LEU A 32 7.16 -4.22 0.49
N LEU A 33 7.08 -3.67 -0.71
CA LEU A 33 7.20 -2.26 -1.04
C LEU A 33 5.80 -1.71 -1.32
N VAL A 34 5.15 -1.14 -0.29
CA VAL A 34 3.69 -0.95 -0.26
C VAL A 34 3.26 0.44 -0.77
N GLY A 35 3.74 0.80 -1.96
CA GLY A 35 3.44 2.04 -2.66
C GLY A 35 4.20 3.27 -2.17
N ASP A 36 4.13 4.34 -2.95
CA ASP A 36 4.74 5.66 -2.70
C ASP A 36 6.27 5.59 -2.47
N LEU A 37 6.96 4.77 -3.26
CA LEU A 37 8.41 4.73 -3.34
C LEU A 37 8.98 6.03 -3.90
N GLY A 38 8.33 6.60 -4.91
CA GLY A 38 8.70 7.87 -5.55
C GLY A 38 7.65 8.33 -6.57
N ASP A 39 7.94 9.43 -7.27
CA ASP A 39 6.93 10.10 -8.12
C ASP A 39 7.03 9.72 -9.62
N ASN A 40 8.05 8.95 -10.01
CA ASN A 40 8.33 8.63 -11.41
C ASN A 40 9.17 7.35 -11.56
N GLU A 41 9.31 6.88 -12.80
CA GLU A 41 10.07 5.69 -13.14
C GLU A 41 11.53 5.72 -12.65
N LYS A 42 12.23 6.85 -12.72
CA LYS A 42 13.65 6.92 -12.30
C LYS A 42 13.80 6.68 -10.81
N ASP A 43 12.82 7.15 -10.03
CA ASP A 43 12.77 6.91 -8.60
C ASP A 43 12.47 5.44 -8.29
N LEU A 44 11.54 4.83 -9.04
CA LEU A 44 11.21 3.41 -8.91
C LEU A 44 12.42 2.52 -9.22
N ARG A 45 13.08 2.75 -10.37
CA ARG A 45 14.31 2.05 -10.77
C ARG A 45 15.40 2.19 -9.73
N PHE A 46 15.62 3.40 -9.22
CA PHE A 46 16.61 3.63 -8.16
C PHE A 46 16.34 2.76 -6.91
N VAL A 47 15.08 2.64 -6.49
CA VAL A 47 14.74 1.79 -5.33
C VAL A 47 15.00 0.32 -5.65
N PHE A 48 14.57 -0.16 -6.81
CA PHE A 48 14.79 -1.56 -7.20
C PHE A 48 16.27 -1.89 -7.38
N GLU A 49 17.05 -1.07 -8.10
CA GLU A 49 18.51 -1.23 -8.23
C GLU A 49 19.23 -1.28 -6.88
N THR A 50 18.72 -0.52 -5.90
CA THR A 50 19.34 -0.48 -4.57
C THR A 50 18.98 -1.70 -3.73
N LEU A 51 17.72 -2.16 -3.80
CA LEU A 51 17.16 -3.14 -2.85
C LEU A 51 17.08 -4.56 -3.40
N GLU A 52 17.00 -4.76 -4.72
CA GLU A 52 17.00 -6.09 -5.35
C GLU A 52 18.18 -6.95 -4.87
N PRO A 53 19.44 -6.49 -4.88
CA PRO A 53 20.57 -7.31 -4.41
C PRO A 53 20.60 -7.52 -2.88
N ARG A 54 19.68 -6.90 -2.13
CA ARG A 54 19.64 -6.92 -0.67
C ARG A 54 18.60 -7.86 -0.10
N PHE A 55 17.60 -8.26 -0.88
CA PHE A 55 16.49 -9.09 -0.42
C PHE A 55 16.29 -10.27 -1.36
N LYS A 56 15.76 -11.38 -0.83
CA LYS A 56 15.50 -12.58 -1.62
C LYS A 56 14.46 -12.36 -2.72
N GLN A 57 13.47 -11.53 -2.42
CA GLN A 57 12.37 -11.19 -3.31
C GLN A 57 11.81 -9.83 -2.88
N LEU A 58 11.64 -8.95 -3.87
CA LEU A 58 10.85 -7.74 -3.71
C LEU A 58 9.43 -7.99 -4.23
N VAL A 59 8.43 -7.46 -3.52
CA VAL A 59 7.03 -7.43 -3.96
C VAL A 59 6.59 -5.98 -3.90
N TRP A 60 6.12 -5.43 -5.02
CA TRP A 60 5.68 -4.04 -5.11
C TRP A 60 4.18 -3.96 -5.34
N VAL A 61 3.55 -2.96 -4.73
CA VAL A 61 2.22 -2.49 -5.12
C VAL A 61 2.28 -0.97 -5.38
N PRO A 62 1.54 -0.44 -6.36
CA PRO A 62 1.55 0.99 -6.65
C PRO A 62 0.87 1.79 -5.53
N GLY A 63 1.48 2.93 -5.18
CA GLY A 63 0.81 4.00 -4.46
C GLY A 63 0.19 5.02 -5.42
N ASN A 64 -0.35 6.11 -4.87
CA ASN A 64 -0.90 7.17 -5.72
C ASN A 64 0.20 7.99 -6.39
N HIS A 65 1.36 8.15 -5.74
CA HIS A 65 2.46 8.97 -6.26
C HIS A 65 3.09 8.37 -7.52
N GLU A 66 3.26 7.05 -7.59
CA GLU A 66 3.79 6.42 -8.80
C GLU A 66 2.87 6.62 -10.01
N LEU A 67 1.57 6.78 -9.78
CA LEU A 67 0.56 6.97 -10.83
C LEU A 67 0.41 8.42 -11.28
N TRP A 68 1.13 9.36 -10.67
CA TRP A 68 1.09 10.76 -11.07
C TRP A 68 1.75 10.98 -12.42
N THR A 69 1.02 11.65 -13.30
CA THR A 69 1.51 12.04 -14.63
C THR A 69 1.16 13.49 -14.90
N LYS A 70 2.09 14.23 -15.52
CA LYS A 70 1.83 15.60 -15.95
C LYS A 70 0.84 15.60 -17.12
N ALA A 71 0.10 16.69 -17.30
CA ALA A 71 -0.71 16.87 -18.49
C ALA A 71 0.19 16.82 -19.75
N GLY A 72 -0.24 16.08 -20.76
CA GLY A 72 0.53 15.87 -22.00
C GLY A 72 1.58 14.76 -21.95
N SER A 73 1.76 14.04 -20.83
CA SER A 73 2.57 12.82 -20.81
C SER A 73 2.03 11.79 -21.81
N GLU A 74 2.93 11.12 -22.54
CA GLU A 74 2.57 10.11 -23.55
C GLU A 74 1.82 8.92 -22.96
N ARG A 75 2.21 8.49 -21.75
CA ARG A 75 1.58 7.42 -20.98
C ARG A 75 0.91 8.02 -19.75
N ARG A 76 -0.36 7.69 -19.54
CA ARG A 76 -1.17 8.15 -18.39
C ARG A 76 -2.16 7.06 -17.97
N GLY A 77 -2.58 7.09 -16.71
CA GLY A 77 -3.54 6.12 -16.17
C GLY A 77 -3.06 4.69 -16.36
N VAL A 78 -3.92 3.84 -16.94
CA VAL A 78 -3.65 2.41 -17.14
C VAL A 78 -2.36 2.19 -17.94
N ALA A 79 -2.14 2.94 -19.03
CA ALA A 79 -0.93 2.79 -19.84
C ALA A 79 0.37 3.15 -19.09
N HIS A 80 0.27 4.06 -18.10
CA HIS A 80 1.41 4.38 -17.23
C HIS A 80 1.61 3.28 -16.18
N TYR A 81 0.53 2.77 -15.58
CA TYR A 81 0.59 1.65 -14.67
C TYR A 81 1.20 0.40 -15.31
N GLU A 82 0.75 0.02 -16.50
CA GLU A 82 1.29 -1.11 -17.27
C GLU A 82 2.78 -0.94 -17.55
N HIS A 83 3.23 0.28 -17.86
CA HIS A 83 4.65 0.56 -18.00
C HIS A 83 5.43 0.36 -16.71
N LEU A 84 4.90 0.74 -15.55
CA LEU A 84 5.54 0.46 -14.26
C LEU A 84 5.61 -1.04 -13.96
N ILE A 85 4.63 -1.83 -14.42
CA ILE A 85 4.68 -3.29 -14.35
C ILE A 85 5.85 -3.85 -15.17
N GLU A 86 6.07 -3.34 -16.39
CA GLU A 86 7.24 -3.74 -17.18
C GLU A 86 8.56 -3.39 -16.48
N VAL A 87 8.65 -2.20 -15.86
CA VAL A 87 9.82 -1.82 -15.06
C VAL A 87 10.04 -2.81 -13.92
N CYS A 88 8.99 -3.23 -13.20
CA CYS A 88 9.12 -4.23 -12.13
C CYS A 88 9.68 -5.56 -12.65
N ARG A 89 9.21 -6.02 -13.82
CA ARG A 89 9.68 -7.27 -14.44
C ARG A 89 11.16 -7.25 -14.78
N GLU A 90 11.71 -6.10 -15.19
CA GLU A 90 13.15 -5.95 -15.45
C GLU A 90 14.02 -6.27 -14.23
N TYR A 91 13.50 -6.08 -13.02
CA TYR A 91 14.20 -6.36 -11.75
C TYR A 91 13.67 -7.61 -11.02
N GLY A 92 12.83 -8.42 -11.66
CA GLY A 92 12.22 -9.60 -11.03
C GLY A 92 11.34 -9.28 -9.81
N VAL A 93 10.81 -8.06 -9.73
CA VAL A 93 9.93 -7.61 -8.65
C VAL A 93 8.52 -8.11 -8.92
N LEU A 94 7.93 -8.83 -7.96
CA LEU A 94 6.55 -9.31 -8.08
C LEU A 94 5.55 -8.15 -7.92
N THR A 95 4.48 -8.19 -8.70
CA THR A 95 3.52 -7.09 -8.84
C THR A 95 2.09 -7.57 -8.61
N PRO A 96 1.10 -6.65 -8.57
CA PRO A 96 -0.29 -7.05 -8.54
C PRO A 96 -0.71 -7.88 -9.75
N GLU A 97 0.00 -7.84 -10.89
CA GLU A 97 -0.38 -8.57 -12.11
C GLU A 97 0.19 -10.00 -12.19
N ASP A 98 1.09 -10.37 -11.29
CA ASP A 98 1.70 -11.70 -11.26
C ASP A 98 0.85 -12.70 -10.45
N PRO A 99 0.94 -14.02 -10.71
CA PRO A 99 0.32 -15.03 -9.85
C PRO A 99 0.73 -14.83 -8.38
N TYR A 100 -0.24 -14.90 -7.47
CA TYR A 100 0.04 -14.73 -6.05
C TYR A 100 0.95 -15.87 -5.56
N PRO A 101 2.19 -15.58 -5.12
CA PRO A 101 3.12 -16.63 -4.74
C PRO A 101 2.71 -17.27 -3.41
N LEU A 102 2.89 -18.59 -3.32
CA LEU A 102 2.88 -19.28 -2.03
C LEU A 102 4.18 -18.95 -1.30
N TRP A 103 4.07 -18.35 -0.11
CA TRP A 103 5.19 -18.02 0.74
C TRP A 103 5.21 -18.94 1.95
N GLU A 104 6.32 -19.67 2.12
CA GLU A 104 6.48 -20.75 3.11
C GLU A 104 7.51 -20.42 4.22
N GLY A 105 7.66 -19.14 4.55
CA GLY A 105 8.59 -18.70 5.59
C GLY A 105 8.04 -18.79 7.02
N GLU A 106 8.69 -18.07 7.92
CA GLU A 106 8.34 -18.02 9.35
C GLU A 106 6.93 -17.44 9.56
N GLY A 107 6.04 -18.18 10.21
CA GLY A 107 4.61 -17.85 10.29
C GLY A 107 3.72 -18.75 9.41
N GLY A 108 4.34 -19.67 8.66
CA GLY A 108 3.69 -20.76 7.94
C GLY A 108 3.14 -20.34 6.57
N PRO A 109 2.75 -21.32 5.74
CA PRO A 109 2.33 -21.08 4.36
C PRO A 109 1.19 -20.07 4.27
N CYS A 110 1.31 -19.14 3.34
CA CYS A 110 0.26 -18.20 2.95
C CYS A 110 0.49 -17.69 1.53
N TYR A 111 -0.56 -17.27 0.86
CA TYR A 111 -0.45 -16.54 -0.41
C TYR A 111 -0.19 -15.07 -0.15
N ILE A 112 0.84 -14.51 -0.77
CA ILE A 112 1.07 -13.06 -0.76
C ILE A 112 0.26 -12.47 -1.90
N ALA A 113 -0.72 -11.63 -1.58
CA ALA A 113 -1.60 -11.00 -2.56
C ALA A 113 -1.27 -9.50 -2.67
N PRO A 114 -0.32 -9.11 -3.55
CA PRO A 114 -0.15 -7.72 -3.97
C PRO A 114 -1.41 -7.24 -4.71
N LEU A 115 -2.00 -6.15 -4.23
CA LEU A 115 -3.24 -5.59 -4.74
C LEU A 115 -3.00 -4.18 -5.29
N PHE A 116 -3.80 -3.80 -6.28
CA PHE A 116 -3.90 -2.42 -6.76
C PHE A 116 -5.38 -2.07 -6.91
N LEU A 117 -5.92 -1.33 -5.95
CA LEU A 117 -7.37 -1.10 -5.82
C LEU A 117 -7.81 0.35 -5.96
N LEU A 118 -6.92 1.35 -5.81
CA LEU A 118 -7.31 2.77 -5.75
C LEU A 118 -8.35 3.05 -4.64
N TYR A 119 -9.19 4.05 -4.86
CA TYR A 119 -10.28 4.51 -4.02
C TYR A 119 -11.45 4.96 -4.90
N ASP A 120 -12.65 5.01 -4.33
CA ASP A 120 -13.88 5.37 -5.02
C ASP A 120 -14.71 6.44 -4.26
N TYR A 121 -14.04 7.24 -3.42
CA TYR A 121 -14.64 8.34 -2.66
C TYR A 121 -15.70 7.91 -1.61
N THR A 122 -15.90 6.60 -1.40
CA THR A 122 -16.89 6.07 -0.43
C THR A 122 -16.46 6.16 1.03
N PHE A 123 -15.18 6.49 1.29
CA PHE A 123 -14.67 6.80 2.62
C PHE A 123 -15.08 8.21 3.05
N CYS A 124 -16.38 8.37 3.26
CA CYS A 124 -17.06 9.59 3.68
C CYS A 124 -18.29 9.21 4.54
N PRO A 125 -19.00 10.19 5.13
CA PRO A 125 -20.28 9.96 5.77
C PRO A 125 -21.27 9.24 4.84
N ASP A 126 -22.10 8.37 5.41
CA ASP A 126 -23.01 7.53 4.65
C ASP A 126 -24.00 8.35 3.80
N GLY A 127 -24.30 7.85 2.60
CA GLY A 127 -25.26 8.46 1.68
C GLY A 127 -24.72 9.61 0.83
N MET A 128 -23.44 9.98 0.95
CA MET A 128 -22.82 10.96 0.06
C MET A 128 -22.42 10.34 -1.29
N ASP A 129 -22.74 11.05 -2.38
CA ASP A 129 -22.11 10.83 -3.67
C ASP A 129 -20.71 11.46 -3.74
N LYS A 130 -19.97 11.20 -4.83
CA LYS A 130 -18.64 11.78 -5.08
C LYS A 130 -18.60 13.30 -4.90
N LYS A 131 -19.55 14.00 -5.50
CA LYS A 131 -19.58 15.47 -5.52
C LYS A 131 -19.78 16.01 -4.11
N GLN A 132 -20.65 15.37 -3.34
CA GLN A 132 -20.90 15.69 -1.93
C GLN A 132 -19.68 15.37 -1.06
N ALA A 133 -19.02 14.22 -1.25
CA ALA A 133 -17.81 13.86 -0.51
C ALA A 133 -16.65 14.85 -0.76
N LEU A 134 -16.46 15.25 -2.02
CA LEU A 134 -15.46 16.27 -2.40
C LEU A 134 -15.80 17.66 -1.83
N ALA A 135 -17.07 18.07 -1.88
CA ALA A 135 -17.51 19.33 -1.29
C ALA A 135 -17.30 19.33 0.24
N TRP A 136 -17.64 18.21 0.90
CA TRP A 136 -17.41 18.00 2.32
C TRP A 136 -15.92 18.11 2.68
N ALA A 137 -15.00 17.52 1.89
CA ALA A 137 -13.56 17.73 2.11
C ALA A 137 -13.13 19.19 1.89
N ALA A 138 -13.66 19.84 0.84
CA ALA A 138 -13.33 21.21 0.46
C ALA A 138 -13.78 22.26 1.51
N GLU A 139 -14.84 22.01 2.28
CA GLU A 139 -15.23 22.85 3.43
C GLU A 139 -14.10 23.02 4.44
N HIS A 140 -13.19 22.03 4.55
CA HIS A 140 -12.00 22.07 5.40
C HIS A 140 -10.72 22.42 4.63
N ARG A 141 -10.87 22.92 3.39
CA ARG A 141 -9.76 23.26 2.48
C ARG A 141 -8.85 22.06 2.19
N VAL A 142 -9.41 20.85 2.21
CA VAL A 142 -8.69 19.61 1.90
C VAL A 142 -8.99 19.21 0.46
N VAL A 143 -7.93 19.08 -0.35
CA VAL A 143 -7.98 18.56 -1.73
C VAL A 143 -6.76 17.68 -1.95
N CYS A 144 -6.95 16.50 -2.53
CA CYS A 144 -5.86 15.61 -2.90
C CYS A 144 -5.22 16.03 -4.23
N THR A 145 -3.88 15.96 -4.29
CA THR A 145 -3.08 16.21 -5.50
C THR A 145 -3.45 15.27 -6.64
N ASP A 146 -3.95 14.07 -6.34
CA ASP A 146 -4.43 13.09 -7.30
C ASP A 146 -5.50 13.65 -8.25
N GLU A 147 -6.32 14.61 -7.79
CA GLU A 147 -7.34 15.24 -8.63
C GLU A 147 -6.75 15.92 -9.87
N PHE A 148 -5.46 16.27 -9.82
CA PHE A 148 -4.75 16.96 -10.89
C PHE A 148 -3.79 16.04 -11.67
N TYR A 149 -3.20 15.04 -11.00
CA TYR A 149 -2.09 14.25 -11.57
C TYR A 149 -2.40 12.76 -11.77
N LEU A 150 -3.38 12.20 -11.07
CA LEU A 150 -3.76 10.79 -11.20
C LEU A 150 -4.86 10.67 -12.26
N SER A 151 -4.44 10.54 -13.52
CA SER A 151 -5.34 10.30 -14.65
C SER A 151 -5.95 8.89 -14.56
N PRO A 152 -7.29 8.72 -14.69
CA PRO A 152 -7.90 7.40 -14.71
C PRO A 152 -7.99 6.77 -16.11
N SER A 153 -7.49 7.45 -17.15
CA SER A 153 -7.61 7.00 -18.54
C SER A 153 -7.17 5.54 -18.73
N PRO A 154 -7.91 4.72 -19.49
CA PRO A 154 -9.08 5.05 -20.31
C PRO A 154 -10.42 5.08 -19.56
N HIS A 155 -10.43 4.78 -18.26
CA HIS A 155 -11.66 4.89 -17.48
C HIS A 155 -12.11 6.34 -17.37
N ALA A 156 -13.43 6.55 -17.35
CA ALA A 156 -14.01 7.89 -17.25
C ALA A 156 -13.70 8.57 -15.90
N THR A 157 -13.56 7.79 -14.83
CA THR A 157 -13.29 8.29 -13.47
C THR A 157 -12.36 7.34 -12.71
N ARG A 158 -11.72 7.85 -11.65
CA ARG A 158 -10.94 7.04 -10.70
C ARG A 158 -11.78 5.96 -10.02
N GLU A 159 -13.07 6.23 -9.80
CA GLU A 159 -14.05 5.28 -9.24
C GLU A 159 -14.27 4.11 -10.19
N ALA A 160 -14.48 4.39 -11.48
CA ALA A 160 -14.64 3.36 -12.49
C ALA A 160 -13.38 2.49 -12.61
N TRP A 161 -12.19 3.09 -12.48
CA TRP A 161 -10.94 2.34 -12.43
C TRP A 161 -10.85 1.48 -11.16
N CYS A 162 -11.13 2.05 -9.98
CA CYS A 162 -11.20 1.34 -8.70
C CYS A 162 -12.16 0.13 -8.78
N HIS A 163 -13.36 0.31 -9.33
CA HIS A 163 -14.35 -0.75 -9.47
C HIS A 163 -13.92 -1.87 -10.43
N ASP A 164 -13.27 -1.54 -11.55
CA ASP A 164 -12.68 -2.56 -12.42
C ASP A 164 -11.56 -3.33 -11.71
N ARG A 165 -10.68 -2.63 -10.99
CA ARG A 165 -9.62 -3.24 -10.18
C ARG A 165 -10.15 -4.15 -9.08
N LEU A 166 -11.23 -3.75 -8.39
CA LEU A 166 -11.90 -4.58 -7.41
C LEU A 166 -12.39 -5.88 -8.05
N ARG A 167 -13.12 -5.80 -9.18
CA ARG A 167 -13.65 -6.97 -9.89
C ARG A 167 -12.53 -7.94 -10.30
N VAL A 168 -11.49 -7.45 -10.96
CA VAL A 168 -10.36 -8.29 -11.41
C VAL A 168 -9.63 -8.93 -10.22
N THR A 169 -9.43 -8.18 -9.15
CA THR A 169 -8.75 -8.68 -7.95
C THR A 169 -9.59 -9.75 -7.24
N GLU A 170 -10.90 -9.55 -7.17
CA GLU A 170 -11.85 -10.50 -6.57
C GLU A 170 -11.85 -11.83 -7.33
N GLU A 171 -11.90 -11.78 -8.67
CA GLU A 171 -11.82 -12.96 -9.54
C GLU A 171 -10.54 -13.77 -9.32
N ARG A 172 -9.42 -13.10 -9.02
CA ARG A 172 -8.12 -13.75 -8.78
C ARG A 172 -8.01 -14.33 -7.37
N LEU A 173 -8.46 -13.59 -6.35
CA LEU A 173 -8.50 -14.08 -4.98
C LEU A 173 -9.43 -15.30 -4.83
N ALA A 174 -10.54 -15.34 -5.60
CA ALA A 174 -11.46 -16.48 -5.64
C ALA A 174 -10.85 -17.78 -6.19
N GLN A 175 -9.74 -17.70 -6.93
CA GLN A 175 -9.05 -18.87 -7.47
C GLN A 175 -8.05 -19.48 -6.49
N LEU A 176 -7.77 -18.82 -5.36
CA LEU A 176 -6.84 -19.34 -4.36
C LEU A 176 -7.44 -20.54 -3.61
N PRO A 177 -6.62 -21.56 -3.29
CA PRO A 177 -7.03 -22.65 -2.41
C PRO A 177 -7.68 -22.17 -1.10
N PRO A 178 -8.81 -22.76 -0.68
CA PRO A 178 -9.56 -22.32 0.48
C PRO A 178 -8.87 -22.62 1.83
N ASP A 179 -7.91 -23.54 1.85
CA ASP A 179 -7.22 -24.04 3.04
C ASP A 179 -5.93 -23.28 3.37
N VAL A 180 -5.42 -22.48 2.43
CA VAL A 180 -4.24 -21.64 2.63
C VAL A 180 -4.68 -20.18 2.84
N PRO A 181 -4.21 -19.52 3.92
CA PRO A 181 -4.56 -18.13 4.21
C PRO A 181 -3.76 -17.15 3.33
N THR A 182 -4.11 -15.87 3.40
CA THR A 182 -3.46 -14.81 2.60
C THR A 182 -2.71 -13.80 3.46
N VAL A 183 -1.82 -13.02 2.84
CA VAL A 183 -1.40 -11.70 3.29
C VAL A 183 -1.83 -10.71 2.21
N LEU A 184 -2.76 -9.82 2.54
CA LEU A 184 -3.25 -8.82 1.60
C LEU A 184 -2.35 -7.58 1.67
N VAL A 185 -1.85 -7.12 0.53
CA VAL A 185 -0.91 -5.98 0.46
C VAL A 185 -1.51 -4.94 -0.47
N ASN A 186 -1.91 -3.79 0.05
CA ASN A 186 -2.51 -2.72 -0.75
C ASN A 186 -2.08 -1.36 -0.18
N HIS A 187 -1.70 -0.41 -1.03
CA HIS A 187 -1.25 0.89 -0.55
C HIS A 187 -2.33 1.61 0.28
N PHE A 188 -3.57 1.65 -0.22
CA PHE A 188 -4.72 2.24 0.47
C PHE A 188 -5.29 1.32 1.55
N GLN A 189 -5.98 1.91 2.53
CA GLN A 189 -6.62 1.15 3.60
C GLN A 189 -7.80 0.33 3.05
N LEU A 190 -7.94 -0.93 3.50
CA LEU A 190 -9.10 -1.76 3.17
C LEU A 190 -10.33 -1.47 4.03
N ARG A 191 -10.19 -0.62 5.07
CA ARG A 191 -11.25 -0.30 6.01
C ARG A 191 -11.23 1.16 6.41
N LEU A 192 -12.41 1.79 6.44
CA LEU A 192 -12.55 3.19 6.82
C LEU A 192 -12.13 3.44 8.27
N ASP A 193 -12.43 2.54 9.21
CA ASP A 193 -12.13 2.71 10.64
C ASP A 193 -10.62 2.67 10.96
N LEU A 194 -9.79 2.29 10.00
CA LEU A 194 -8.33 2.37 10.09
C LEU A 194 -7.77 3.72 9.63
N VAL A 195 -8.56 4.53 8.93
CA VAL A 195 -8.16 5.85 8.46
C VAL A 195 -8.25 6.87 9.61
N ARG A 196 -7.13 7.07 10.31
CA ARG A 196 -7.03 7.97 11.47
C ARG A 196 -6.09 9.15 11.18
N LEU A 197 -6.64 10.21 10.60
CA LEU A 197 -5.91 11.42 10.20
C LEU A 197 -6.29 12.62 11.08
N PRO A 198 -5.73 12.78 12.29
CA PRO A 198 -6.21 13.75 13.28
C PRO A 198 -6.11 15.22 12.82
N ARG A 199 -5.18 15.52 11.90
CA ARG A 199 -4.98 16.89 11.39
C ARG A 199 -5.80 17.20 10.15
N VAL A 200 -6.20 16.18 9.39
CA VAL A 200 -6.89 16.30 8.09
C VAL A 200 -7.91 15.17 7.92
N PRO A 201 -8.90 15.03 8.83
CA PRO A 201 -9.76 13.85 8.88
C PRO A 201 -10.55 13.63 7.58
N ARG A 202 -10.96 14.71 6.90
CA ARG A 202 -11.73 14.66 5.66
C ARG A 202 -10.89 14.25 4.42
N PHE A 203 -9.58 14.06 4.58
CA PHE A 203 -8.75 13.45 3.53
C PHE A 203 -9.07 11.96 3.34
N CYS A 204 -9.82 11.34 4.25
CA CYS A 204 -10.24 9.94 4.16
C CYS A 204 -10.92 9.57 2.83
N VAL A 205 -11.54 10.55 2.15
CA VAL A 205 -12.18 10.40 0.84
C VAL A 205 -11.25 9.77 -0.21
N TRP A 206 -9.94 9.98 -0.12
CA TRP A 206 -8.94 9.43 -1.05
C TRP A 206 -8.17 8.23 -0.48
N CYS A 207 -8.62 7.63 0.63
CA CYS A 207 -7.84 6.64 1.37
C CYS A 207 -8.30 5.17 1.19
N GLY A 208 -9.28 4.90 0.33
CA GLY A 208 -9.74 3.55 0.02
C GLY A 208 -11.20 3.48 -0.45
N THR A 209 -11.80 2.29 -0.32
CA THR A 209 -13.17 1.98 -0.73
C THR A 209 -13.86 1.08 0.29
N ARG A 210 -15.15 1.33 0.55
CA ARG A 210 -15.97 0.50 1.44
C ARG A 210 -16.22 -0.92 0.90
N ALA A 211 -16.02 -1.16 -0.39
CA ALA A 211 -16.20 -2.47 -1.02
C ALA A 211 -15.22 -3.55 -0.48
N THR A 212 -14.21 -3.14 0.30
CA THR A 212 -13.16 -4.02 0.83
C THR A 212 -13.23 -4.23 2.35
N GLU A 213 -14.26 -3.71 3.02
CA GLU A 213 -14.31 -3.69 4.50
C GLU A 213 -14.25 -5.08 5.14
N ASP A 214 -14.71 -6.13 4.45
CA ASP A 214 -14.73 -7.52 4.92
C ASP A 214 -13.64 -8.41 4.27
N TRP A 215 -12.78 -7.85 3.41
CA TRP A 215 -11.83 -8.63 2.62
C TRP A 215 -10.82 -9.40 3.46
N HIS A 216 -10.44 -8.88 4.63
CA HIS A 216 -9.56 -9.57 5.57
C HIS A 216 -10.16 -10.89 6.07
N ILE A 217 -11.49 -10.96 6.20
CA ILE A 217 -12.20 -12.21 6.55
C ILE A 217 -12.48 -13.04 5.31
N LYS A 218 -13.08 -12.42 4.28
CA LYS A 218 -13.48 -13.09 3.03
C LYS A 218 -12.31 -13.86 2.40
N TRP A 219 -11.12 -13.28 2.46
CA TRP A 219 -9.89 -13.84 1.89
C TRP A 219 -8.93 -14.42 2.93
N ARG A 220 -9.41 -14.71 4.15
CA ARG A 220 -8.68 -15.45 5.19
C ARG A 220 -7.29 -14.86 5.46
N ALA A 221 -7.22 -13.54 5.60
CA ALA A 221 -5.95 -12.85 5.76
C ALA A 221 -5.35 -13.13 7.15
N LYS A 222 -4.07 -13.49 7.20
CA LYS A 222 -3.27 -13.45 8.43
C LYS A 222 -2.93 -12.01 8.81
N ALA A 223 -2.64 -11.21 7.79
CA ALA A 223 -2.33 -9.80 7.93
C ALA A 223 -2.77 -9.02 6.69
N VAL A 224 -3.08 -7.75 6.90
CA VAL A 224 -3.28 -6.75 5.85
C VAL A 224 -2.20 -5.69 6.00
N VAL A 225 -1.48 -5.38 4.93
CA VAL A 225 -0.36 -4.43 4.93
C VAL A 225 -0.70 -3.25 4.04
N SER A 226 -0.50 -2.05 4.55
CA SER A 226 -0.89 -0.79 3.90
C SER A 226 0.07 0.36 4.22
N GLY A 227 -0.05 1.45 3.45
CA GLY A 227 0.72 2.67 3.63
C GLY A 227 -0.19 3.89 3.61
N HIS A 228 0.20 4.90 2.82
CA HIS A 228 -0.57 6.08 2.41
C HIS A 228 -0.84 7.11 3.51
N LEU A 229 -1.18 6.68 4.72
CA LEU A 229 -1.63 7.58 5.79
C LEU A 229 -0.47 8.31 6.47
N HIS A 230 0.76 7.79 6.36
CA HIS A 230 1.92 8.22 7.14
C HIS A 230 1.68 8.08 8.66
N MET A 231 0.90 7.07 9.04
CA MET A 231 0.39 6.87 10.40
C MET A 231 0.71 5.44 10.88
N ARG A 232 2.02 5.13 10.95
CA ARG A 232 2.54 3.80 11.32
C ARG A 232 1.86 3.25 12.54
N SER A 233 1.14 2.15 12.34
CA SER A 233 0.35 1.53 13.39
C SER A 233 0.18 0.04 13.16
N THR A 234 -0.15 -0.66 14.24
CA THR A 234 -0.70 -2.01 14.20
C THR A 234 -2.07 -2.00 14.84
N ASP A 235 -3.04 -2.56 14.13
CA ASP A 235 -4.40 -2.77 14.59
C ASP A 235 -4.79 -4.24 14.50
N TRP A 236 -5.87 -4.60 15.19
CA TRP A 236 -6.52 -5.89 15.06
C TRP A 236 -8.00 -5.70 14.80
N ARG A 237 -8.52 -6.35 13.76
CA ARG A 237 -9.96 -6.44 13.46
C ARG A 237 -10.30 -7.88 13.16
N ASP A 238 -11.30 -8.39 13.85
CA ASP A 238 -11.81 -9.76 13.63
C ASP A 238 -10.71 -10.84 13.72
N GLY A 239 -9.72 -10.62 14.59
CA GLY A 239 -8.56 -11.50 14.77
C GLY A 239 -7.44 -11.34 13.72
N VAL A 240 -7.62 -10.48 12.71
CA VAL A 240 -6.62 -10.18 11.68
C VAL A 240 -5.80 -8.94 12.05
N ARG A 241 -4.48 -9.01 11.84
CA ARG A 241 -3.55 -7.91 12.06
C ARG A 241 -3.52 -6.97 10.86
N PHE A 242 -3.63 -5.66 11.09
CA PHE A 242 -3.47 -4.62 10.08
C PHE A 242 -2.21 -3.83 10.39
N GLU A 243 -1.33 -3.68 9.41
CA GLU A 243 -0.06 -2.99 9.54
C GLU A 243 -0.04 -1.78 8.60
N GLU A 244 0.04 -0.58 9.15
CA GLU A 244 0.42 0.62 8.41
C GLU A 244 1.94 0.78 8.52
N VAL A 245 2.62 0.75 7.37
CA VAL A 245 4.08 0.60 7.28
C VAL A 245 4.79 1.78 6.62
N ALA A 246 4.14 2.95 6.58
CA ALA A 246 4.66 4.13 5.90
C ALA A 246 5.93 4.65 6.58
N LEU A 247 7.01 4.92 5.83
CA LEU A 247 8.12 5.74 6.31
C LEU A 247 7.71 7.22 6.35
N GLY A 248 7.05 7.67 5.28
CA GLY A 248 6.55 9.03 5.12
C GLY A 248 7.63 10.04 4.75
N TYR A 249 7.28 11.32 4.78
CA TYR A 249 8.21 12.40 4.45
C TYR A 249 9.30 12.52 5.52
N PRO A 250 10.43 13.22 5.25
CA PRO A 250 11.50 13.37 6.23
C PRO A 250 11.06 13.88 7.61
N ARG A 251 9.99 14.68 7.69
CA ARG A 251 9.44 15.17 8.98
C ARG A 251 8.67 14.11 9.78
N ASP A 252 8.27 13.01 9.13
CA ASP A 252 7.37 12.00 9.69
C ASP A 252 8.16 10.90 10.43
N TRP A 253 9.49 10.83 10.29
CA TRP A 253 10.33 9.81 10.93
C TRP A 253 11.65 10.41 11.46
N LYS A 254 12.30 9.69 12.39
CA LYS A 254 13.56 10.13 13.02
C LYS A 254 14.75 9.48 12.32
N GLN A 255 15.48 10.27 11.52
CA GLN A 255 16.63 9.82 10.70
C GLN A 255 17.71 9.14 11.52
N ARG A 256 17.96 9.62 12.75
CA ARG A 256 18.97 9.05 13.66
C ARG A 256 18.76 7.59 14.04
N ARG A 257 17.57 7.02 13.80
CA ARG A 257 17.29 5.60 14.06
C ARG A 257 17.65 4.70 12.88
N GLY A 258 17.94 5.27 11.70
CA GLY A 258 18.14 4.54 10.45
C GLY A 258 16.83 3.98 9.88
N ILE A 259 16.81 3.68 8.58
CA ILE A 259 15.62 3.15 7.90
C ILE A 259 15.22 1.77 8.41
N ASP A 260 16.21 0.93 8.77
CA ASP A 260 16.01 -0.43 9.24
C ASP A 260 15.09 -0.52 10.47
N TYR A 261 15.09 0.53 11.31
CA TYR A 261 14.19 0.62 12.47
C TYR A 261 12.71 0.66 12.08
N TYR A 262 12.41 1.17 10.88
CA TYR A 262 11.04 1.36 10.38
C TYR A 262 10.57 0.21 9.49
N ILE A 263 11.42 -0.77 9.18
CA ILE A 263 11.01 -1.97 8.46
C ILE A 263 10.10 -2.80 9.37
N ARG A 264 8.87 -3.03 8.92
CA ARG A 264 7.89 -3.85 9.64
C ARG A 264 8.17 -5.33 9.39
N GLU A 265 8.26 -6.12 10.45
CA GLU A 265 8.11 -7.57 10.34
C GLU A 265 6.62 -7.93 10.22
N VAL A 266 6.19 -8.34 9.02
CA VAL A 266 4.82 -8.75 8.74
C VAL A 266 4.60 -10.21 9.07
N LEU A 267 5.53 -11.10 8.75
CA LEU A 267 5.50 -12.50 9.22
C LEU A 267 6.89 -12.90 9.76
N PRO A 268 6.95 -13.56 10.94
CA PRO A 268 5.81 -14.04 11.75
C PRO A 268 5.03 -12.90 12.45
N GLY A 269 5.69 -11.75 12.64
CA GLY A 269 5.09 -10.52 13.16
C GLY A 269 4.69 -10.60 14.63
N SER A 270 4.15 -9.50 15.16
CA SER A 270 3.80 -9.39 16.59
C SER A 270 2.61 -10.27 16.98
N LYS A 271 2.69 -10.98 18.12
CA LYS A 271 1.55 -11.76 18.63
C LYS A 271 0.36 -10.83 18.93
N GLU A 272 -0.87 -11.29 18.69
CA GLU A 272 -2.07 -10.53 19.09
C GLU A 272 -1.97 -10.19 20.58
N PRO A 273 -2.08 -8.91 20.96
CA PRO A 273 -2.16 -8.55 22.36
C PRO A 273 -3.35 -9.26 23.02
N GLY A 274 -3.22 -9.65 24.29
CA GLY A 274 -4.33 -10.26 25.02
C GLY A 274 -5.62 -9.43 24.92
N LYS A 275 -6.80 -10.07 25.05
CA LYS A 275 -8.15 -9.51 24.78
C LYS A 275 -8.43 -8.08 25.28
N TRP A 276 -7.69 -7.60 26.28
CA TRP A 276 -7.79 -6.28 26.91
C TRP A 276 -7.00 -5.16 26.21
N SER A 277 -6.21 -5.46 25.18
CA SER A 277 -5.24 -4.52 24.55
C SER A 277 -5.41 -4.40 23.03
N ARG A 278 -6.61 -4.62 22.49
CA ARG A 278 -6.94 -4.38 21.05
C ARG A 278 -6.94 -2.90 20.64
N GLN A 279 -6.28 -2.04 21.39
CA GLN A 279 -6.04 -0.65 21.03
C GLN A 279 -4.98 -0.58 19.94
N THR A 280 -5.07 0.43 19.08
CA THR A 280 -4.05 0.73 18.07
C THR A 280 -2.68 0.90 18.72
N VAL A 281 -1.69 0.15 18.23
CA VAL A 281 -0.29 0.31 18.64
C VAL A 281 0.39 1.25 17.65
N TRP A 282 0.77 2.44 18.11
CA TRP A 282 1.44 3.45 17.28
C TRP A 282 2.96 3.30 17.28
N HIS A 283 3.59 3.38 16.11
CA HIS A 283 5.04 3.21 15.95
C HIS A 283 5.70 4.54 15.55
N ARG A 284 6.18 5.28 16.55
CA ARG A 284 6.82 6.60 16.41
C ARG A 284 8.34 6.53 16.32
#